data_AF-A0A8X6XCC7-F1
#
_entry.id   AF-A0A8X6XCC7-F1
#
_cell.length_a   1.000
_cell.length_b   1.000
_cell.length_c   1.000
_cell.angle_alpha   90.00
_cell.angle_beta   90.00
_cell.angle_gamma   90.00
#
_symmetry.space_group_name_H-M   'P 1'
#
loop_
_entity.id
_entity.type
_entity.pdbx_description
1 polymer ?
#
loop_
_entity_poly.entity_id
_entity_poly.type
_entity_poly.pdbx_seq_one_letter_code
_entity_poly.pdbx_strand_id
1 'polypeptide(L)'
;MPGMRLFGRRCSLATDDFFFIGLIESVIFLPWLGWIPVVYSYYVKHRDSCDTDPTWSQLDISLPGLCALFFSNWILGVLFVLFSVKGTISDPQPRRHVVTLVYVKLFVSLLDVVWAILGTDILVRDCFCDVYGVILVIKVCTIFQWVSFLFRLVAIIGFYDWNFSKKNTKDGITKEYFTDPIRRGTFKKWHFRVQTLFLWCTTPTDARKEALKTLSELLALLSCDLDFVASDLVAGILLYRQKCHRDFRSEKIELLRAPPILSAVITFETEQRCCFHCRKHSSIVFGDNCCGCNLAGLQASTDLEYEDLVHVNFTDKVFDVPFFVTYDHPTKAVVITARGTMSMDDVLTDLAAAYAAVDEPELPPGSMCHGGMLRAAKEIKNKLETNGILDDAFQQRPDYDLIITGHSLGASIASILTLLFLHQYPNVKCYAFAPAPPL
;
A
#
# COMPACT_ATOMS: atom_id res chain seq x y z
N MET A 1 -9.21 7.00 12.62
CA MET A 1 -10.20 8.03 12.98
C MET A 1 -11.61 7.53 12.68
N PRO A 2 -12.65 7.93 13.42
CA PRO A 2 -14.00 7.49 13.11
C PRO A 2 -14.46 8.01 11.75
N GLY A 3 -15.03 7.12 10.93
CA GLY A 3 -15.59 7.48 9.62
C GLY A 3 -16.73 8.49 9.75
N MET A 4 -16.81 9.44 8.80
CA MET A 4 -17.79 10.52 8.87
C MET A 4 -19.23 9.99 8.68
N ARG A 5 -20.23 10.75 9.17
CA ARG A 5 -21.64 10.45 8.91
C ARG A 5 -22.26 11.47 7.95
N LEU A 6 -22.74 11.00 6.80
CA LEU A 6 -23.48 11.79 5.80
C LEU A 6 -24.92 11.27 5.70
N PHE A 7 -25.91 12.16 5.73
CA PHE A 7 -27.35 11.84 5.72
C PHE A 7 -27.76 10.80 6.77
N GLY A 8 -27.12 10.84 7.94
CA GLY A 8 -27.35 9.87 9.02
C GLY A 8 -26.74 8.48 8.78
N ARG A 9 -26.03 8.28 7.66
CA ARG A 9 -25.32 7.03 7.31
C ARG A 9 -23.81 7.17 7.46
N ARG A 10 -23.14 6.06 7.74
CA ARG A 10 -21.68 6.01 7.86
C ARG A 10 -21.03 5.99 6.47
N CYS A 11 -20.01 6.81 6.29
CA CYS A 11 -19.14 6.80 5.12
C CYS A 11 -17.80 6.17 5.47
N SER A 12 -17.18 5.54 4.48
CA SER A 12 -15.85 4.97 4.60
C SER A 12 -14.74 6.01 4.67
N LEU A 13 -15.00 7.24 4.27
CA LEU A 13 -14.04 8.33 4.30
C LEU A 13 -14.03 8.97 5.69
N ALA A 14 -12.84 9.22 6.21
CA ALA A 14 -12.64 10.03 7.40
C ALA A 14 -12.58 11.52 7.00
N THR A 15 -12.76 12.41 7.98
CA THR A 15 -12.74 13.85 7.73
C THR A 15 -11.37 14.38 7.32
N ASP A 16 -10.29 13.68 7.67
CA ASP A 16 -8.91 14.02 7.33
C ASP A 16 -8.52 13.63 5.90
N ASP A 17 -9.17 12.60 5.33
CA ASP A 17 -8.94 12.19 3.93
C ASP A 17 -9.25 13.32 2.92
N PHE A 18 -10.15 14.24 3.30
CA PHE A 18 -10.51 15.39 2.49
C PHE A 18 -9.38 16.40 2.29
N PHE A 19 -8.28 16.30 3.04
CA PHE A 19 -7.07 17.08 2.77
C PHE A 19 -6.51 16.77 1.38
N PHE A 20 -6.28 15.50 1.07
CA PHE A 20 -5.69 15.09 -0.22
C PHE A 20 -6.66 15.34 -1.37
N ILE A 21 -7.95 15.05 -1.16
CA ILE A 21 -9.01 15.33 -2.13
C ILE A 21 -9.04 16.83 -2.44
N GLY A 22 -9.06 17.68 -1.41
CA GLY A 22 -9.07 19.14 -1.56
C GLY A 22 -7.82 19.69 -2.23
N LEU A 23 -6.64 19.15 -1.91
CA LEU A 23 -5.37 19.57 -2.51
C LEU A 23 -5.31 19.25 -4.00
N ILE A 24 -5.65 18.01 -4.38
CA ILE A 24 -5.65 17.56 -5.77
C ILE A 24 -6.68 18.38 -6.58
N GLU A 25 -7.90 18.53 -6.06
CA GLU A 25 -8.91 19.36 -6.73
C GLU A 25 -8.43 20.80 -6.91
N SER A 26 -7.85 21.41 -5.87
CA SER A 26 -7.37 22.80 -5.95
C SER A 26 -6.34 23.00 -7.06
N VAL A 27 -5.41 22.05 -7.23
CA VAL A 27 -4.41 22.10 -8.30
C VAL A 27 -5.06 21.96 -9.69
N ILE A 28 -6.01 21.05 -9.85
CA ILE A 28 -6.70 20.81 -11.12
C ILE A 28 -7.55 22.03 -11.55
N PHE A 29 -8.16 22.74 -10.59
CA PHE A 29 -9.03 23.88 -10.89
C PHE A 29 -8.27 25.18 -11.23
N LEU A 30 -7.01 25.32 -10.82
CA LEU A 30 -6.22 26.56 -11.01
C LEU A 30 -6.10 27.04 -12.48
N PRO A 31 -5.78 26.18 -13.47
CA PRO A 31 -5.60 26.64 -14.85
C PRO A 31 -6.87 27.28 -15.44
N TRP A 32 -8.05 26.76 -15.06
CA TRP A 32 -9.32 27.25 -15.58
C TRP A 32 -9.67 28.65 -15.07
N LEU A 33 -9.24 28.99 -13.85
CA LEU A 33 -9.45 30.32 -13.28
C LEU A 33 -8.66 31.41 -14.03
N GLY A 34 -7.56 31.04 -14.70
CA GLY A 34 -6.83 31.94 -15.58
C GLY A 34 -7.41 31.97 -16.99
N TRP A 35 -7.64 30.80 -17.58
CA TRP A 35 -7.98 30.69 -19.00
C TRP A 35 -9.41 31.17 -19.33
N ILE A 36 -10.40 30.83 -18.50
CA ILE A 36 -11.81 31.17 -18.77
C ILE A 36 -12.03 32.71 -18.78
N PRO A 37 -11.54 33.49 -17.79
CA PRO A 37 -11.68 34.95 -17.82
C PRO A 37 -10.98 35.60 -19.01
N VAL A 38 -9.80 35.10 -19.41
CA VAL A 38 -9.09 35.62 -20.59
C VAL A 38 -9.95 35.44 -21.82
N VAL A 39 -10.43 34.22 -22.07
CA VAL A 39 -11.28 33.92 -23.25
C VAL A 39 -12.57 34.72 -23.21
N TYR A 40 -13.20 34.86 -22.04
CA TYR A 40 -14.40 35.70 -21.88
C TYR A 40 -14.12 37.18 -22.21
N SER A 41 -13.02 37.75 -21.73
CA SER A 41 -12.67 39.15 -22.03
C SER A 41 -12.43 39.40 -23.52
N TYR A 42 -11.83 38.44 -24.21
CA TYR A 42 -11.62 38.49 -25.66
C TYR A 42 -12.93 38.34 -26.43
N TYR A 43 -13.81 37.44 -25.98
CA TYR A 43 -15.15 37.26 -26.54
C TYR A 43 -15.97 38.55 -26.45
N VAL A 44 -16.06 39.18 -25.27
CA VAL A 44 -16.80 40.43 -25.08
C VAL A 44 -16.31 41.55 -25.99
N LYS A 45 -15.01 41.59 -26.28
CA LYS A 45 -14.42 42.61 -27.16
C LYS A 45 -14.76 42.44 -28.65
N HIS A 46 -15.01 41.22 -29.11
CA HIS A 46 -15.18 40.92 -30.54
C HIS A 46 -16.57 40.39 -30.90
N ARG A 47 -17.47 40.20 -29.93
CA ARG A 47 -18.82 39.69 -30.16
C ARG A 47 -19.66 40.58 -31.09
N ASP A 48 -19.42 41.89 -31.11
CA ASP A 48 -20.16 42.84 -31.96
C ASP A 48 -19.79 42.72 -33.46
N SER A 49 -18.75 41.95 -33.80
CA SER A 49 -18.31 41.71 -35.18
C SER A 49 -19.02 40.53 -35.87
N CYS A 50 -19.92 39.84 -35.16
CA CYS A 50 -20.63 38.66 -35.65
C CYS A 50 -22.08 39.01 -35.94
N ASP A 51 -22.48 38.90 -37.21
CA ASP A 51 -23.80 39.28 -37.70
C ASP A 51 -24.68 38.03 -37.90
N THR A 52 -25.09 37.36 -36.81
CA THR A 52 -26.19 36.35 -36.82
C THR A 52 -26.65 35.93 -35.41
N ASP A 53 -27.98 35.77 -35.30
CA ASP A 53 -28.81 35.04 -34.33
C ASP A 53 -28.88 35.40 -32.82
N PRO A 54 -30.05 35.21 -32.15
CA PRO A 54 -30.32 35.61 -30.76
C PRO A 54 -29.66 34.76 -29.66
N THR A 55 -28.73 33.86 -30.02
CA THR A 55 -28.06 32.91 -29.12
C THR A 55 -26.95 33.53 -28.23
N TRP A 56 -26.53 34.78 -28.48
CA TRP A 56 -25.54 35.49 -27.66
C TRP A 56 -25.95 35.64 -26.18
N SER A 57 -27.25 35.74 -25.90
CA SER A 57 -27.79 35.83 -24.54
C SER A 57 -27.45 34.60 -23.68
N GLN A 58 -27.30 33.42 -24.30
CA GLN A 58 -26.94 32.19 -23.60
C GLN A 58 -25.43 32.11 -23.33
N LEU A 59 -24.58 32.60 -24.24
CA LEU A 59 -23.13 32.65 -24.04
C LEU A 59 -22.73 33.71 -22.99
N ASP A 60 -23.40 34.86 -23.00
CA ASP A 60 -23.19 35.94 -22.04
C ASP A 60 -23.48 35.51 -20.59
N ILE A 61 -24.40 34.55 -20.39
CA ILE A 61 -24.71 33.99 -19.07
C ILE A 61 -23.84 32.76 -18.76
N SER A 62 -23.63 31.88 -19.75
CA SER A 62 -22.95 30.58 -19.52
C SER A 62 -21.47 30.71 -19.20
N LEU A 63 -20.72 31.60 -19.87
CA LEU A 63 -19.28 31.78 -19.63
C LEU A 63 -18.97 32.36 -18.23
N PRO A 64 -19.61 33.46 -17.77
CA PRO A 64 -19.42 33.94 -16.40
C PRO A 64 -19.89 32.94 -15.35
N GLY A 65 -21.01 32.25 -15.59
CA GLY A 65 -21.51 31.22 -14.66
C GLY A 65 -20.54 30.03 -14.53
N LEU A 66 -19.92 29.61 -15.64
CA LEU A 66 -18.88 28.56 -15.63
C LEU A 66 -17.67 29.00 -14.80
N CYS A 67 -17.21 30.24 -14.99
CA CYS A 67 -16.11 30.81 -14.20
C CYS A 67 -16.47 30.84 -12.70
N ALA A 68 -17.69 31.26 -12.35
CA ALA A 68 -18.16 31.32 -10.97
C ALA A 68 -18.24 29.92 -10.33
N LEU A 69 -18.70 28.91 -11.08
CA LEU A 69 -18.77 27.52 -10.60
C LEU A 69 -17.39 26.91 -10.37
N PHE A 70 -16.44 27.13 -11.29
CA PHE A 70 -15.07 26.65 -11.13
C PHE A 70 -14.35 27.36 -9.98
N PHE A 71 -14.58 28.67 -9.81
CA PHE A 71 -14.09 29.41 -8.66
C PHE A 71 -14.67 28.91 -7.33
N SER A 72 -15.99 28.63 -7.30
CA SER A 72 -16.64 28.05 -6.13
C SER A 72 -16.08 26.66 -5.78
N ASN A 73 -15.85 25.81 -6.79
CA ASN A 73 -15.23 24.51 -6.63
C ASN A 73 -13.80 24.61 -6.09
N TRP A 74 -13.01 25.58 -6.58
CA TRP A 74 -11.66 25.84 -6.10
C TRP A 74 -11.65 26.32 -4.65
N ILE A 75 -12.50 27.29 -4.29
CA ILE A 75 -12.65 27.76 -2.91
C ILE A 75 -12.99 26.59 -1.98
N LEU A 76 -13.95 25.74 -2.36
CA LEU A 76 -14.33 24.58 -1.55
C LEU A 76 -13.15 23.60 -1.39
N GLY A 77 -12.34 23.40 -2.44
CA GLY A 77 -11.10 22.62 -2.37
C GLY A 77 -10.10 23.17 -1.35
N VAL A 78 -9.87 24.48 -1.37
CA VAL A 78 -9.00 25.17 -0.40
C VAL A 78 -9.57 25.07 1.02
N LEU A 79 -10.88 25.25 1.20
CA LEU A 79 -11.53 25.10 2.50
C LEU A 79 -11.42 23.66 3.02
N PHE A 80 -11.54 22.65 2.16
CA PHE A 80 -11.27 21.26 2.58
C PHE A 80 -9.85 21.10 3.11
N VAL A 81 -8.83 21.64 2.44
CA VAL A 81 -7.45 21.61 2.94
C VAL A 81 -7.34 22.28 4.31
N LEU A 82 -7.85 23.50 4.44
CA LEU A 82 -7.72 24.30 5.67
C LEU A 82 -8.45 23.70 6.88
N PHE A 83 -9.61 23.07 6.67
CA PHE A 83 -10.38 22.48 7.75
C PHE A 83 -10.00 21.03 8.04
N SER A 84 -9.48 20.28 7.06
CA SER A 84 -9.06 18.88 7.27
C SER A 84 -7.74 18.77 8.05
N VAL A 85 -6.87 19.79 7.96
CA VAL A 85 -5.59 19.84 8.70
C VAL A 85 -5.78 20.17 10.20
N LYS A 86 -6.96 20.65 10.61
CA LYS A 86 -7.20 21.03 12.01
C LYS A 86 -7.34 19.82 12.93
N GLY A 87 -6.87 19.98 14.16
CA GLY A 87 -6.98 18.98 15.23
C GLY A 87 -5.91 17.90 15.19
N THR A 88 -6.06 16.89 16.03
CA THR A 88 -5.14 15.74 16.13
C THR A 88 -5.88 14.45 15.77
N ILE A 89 -5.17 13.32 15.68
CA ILE A 89 -5.81 12.01 15.39
C ILE A 89 -6.85 11.64 16.45
N SER A 90 -6.58 11.98 17.71
CA SER A 90 -7.43 11.65 18.86
C SER A 90 -8.57 12.65 19.10
N ASP A 91 -8.49 13.88 18.61
CA ASP A 91 -9.56 14.88 18.73
C ASP A 91 -10.10 15.33 17.35
N PRO A 92 -11.25 14.78 16.93
CA PRO A 92 -11.89 15.14 15.66
C PRO A 92 -12.78 16.38 15.74
N GLN A 93 -13.04 16.96 16.92
CA GLN A 93 -13.99 18.09 17.06
C GLN A 93 -13.67 19.30 16.17
N PRO A 94 -12.39 19.70 15.97
CA PRO A 94 -12.05 20.82 15.10
C PRO A 94 -12.45 20.61 13.63
N ARG A 95 -12.57 19.34 13.18
CA ARG A 95 -12.87 18.93 11.80
C ARG A 95 -14.36 18.81 11.50
N ARG A 96 -15.26 19.14 12.44
CA ARG A 96 -16.72 19.02 12.24
C ARG A 96 -17.25 19.77 11.02
N HIS A 97 -16.62 20.90 10.67
CA HIS A 97 -17.02 21.73 9.54
C HIS A 97 -16.76 21.06 8.18
N VAL A 98 -15.87 20.06 8.12
CA VAL A 98 -15.64 19.27 6.89
C VAL A 98 -16.94 18.59 6.46
N VAL A 99 -17.73 18.06 7.40
CA VAL A 99 -19.02 17.43 7.10
C VAL A 99 -19.99 18.44 6.46
N THR A 100 -20.06 19.66 7.00
CA THR A 100 -20.87 20.75 6.42
C THR A 100 -20.40 21.11 5.02
N LEU A 101 -19.09 21.22 4.80
CA LEU A 101 -18.51 21.52 3.48
C LEU A 101 -18.81 20.43 2.45
N VAL A 102 -18.87 19.16 2.85
CA VAL A 102 -19.30 18.08 1.94
C VAL A 102 -20.72 18.29 1.44
N TYR A 103 -21.68 18.69 2.30
CA TYR A 103 -23.04 18.99 1.83
C TYR A 103 -23.07 20.18 0.86
N VAL A 104 -22.31 21.23 1.14
CA VAL A 104 -22.19 22.38 0.23
C VAL A 104 -21.58 21.95 -1.11
N LYS A 105 -20.55 21.10 -1.09
CA LYS A 105 -19.90 20.56 -2.30
C LYS A 105 -20.83 19.65 -3.10
N LEU A 106 -21.66 18.84 -2.46
CA LEU A 106 -22.67 18.04 -3.15
C LEU A 106 -23.68 18.93 -3.88
N PHE A 107 -24.10 20.04 -3.26
CA PHE A 107 -24.97 21.02 -3.91
C PHE A 107 -24.29 21.70 -5.10
N VAL A 108 -23.06 22.19 -4.95
CA VAL A 108 -22.28 22.77 -6.07
C VAL A 108 -22.07 21.74 -7.19
N SER A 109 -21.89 20.47 -6.87
CA SER A 109 -21.77 19.40 -7.86
C SER A 109 -23.06 19.19 -8.65
N LEU A 110 -24.24 19.42 -8.07
CA LEU A 110 -25.50 19.40 -8.82
C LEU A 110 -25.57 20.57 -9.82
N LEU A 111 -25.09 21.75 -9.42
CA LEU A 111 -24.99 22.90 -10.33
C LEU A 111 -24.00 22.65 -11.48
N ASP A 112 -22.87 21.97 -11.21
CA ASP A 112 -21.92 21.55 -12.26
C ASP A 112 -22.61 20.68 -13.33
N VAL A 113 -23.49 19.75 -12.92
CA VAL A 113 -24.24 18.89 -13.85
C VAL A 113 -25.21 19.70 -14.70
N VAL A 114 -25.94 20.65 -14.09
CA VAL A 114 -26.84 21.55 -14.83
C VAL A 114 -26.06 22.35 -15.87
N TRP A 115 -24.89 22.88 -15.50
CA TRP A 115 -24.04 23.63 -16.43
C TRP A 115 -23.41 22.77 -17.53
N ALA A 116 -23.07 21.51 -17.23
CA ALA A 116 -22.58 20.55 -18.23
C ALA A 116 -23.67 20.19 -19.27
N ILE A 117 -24.93 20.10 -18.84
CA ILE A 117 -26.07 19.90 -19.74
C ILE A 117 -26.25 21.13 -20.63
N LEU A 118 -26.22 22.35 -20.06
CA LEU A 118 -26.29 23.59 -20.85
C LEU A 118 -25.13 23.72 -21.84
N GLY A 119 -23.90 23.39 -21.43
CA GLY A 119 -22.73 23.37 -22.33
C GLY A 119 -22.90 22.39 -23.48
N THR A 120 -23.51 21.23 -23.23
CA THR A 120 -23.81 20.22 -24.25
C THR A 120 -24.89 20.69 -25.21
N ASP A 121 -25.98 21.31 -24.71
CA ASP A 121 -27.05 21.89 -25.54
C ASP A 121 -26.50 22.99 -26.47
N ILE A 122 -25.62 23.85 -25.96
CA ILE A 122 -24.92 24.86 -26.77
C ILE A 122 -24.10 24.17 -27.86
N LEU A 123 -23.26 23.19 -27.52
CA LEU A 123 -22.39 22.50 -28.49
C LEU A 123 -23.15 21.69 -29.56
N VAL A 124 -24.37 21.24 -29.30
CA VAL A 124 -25.18 20.46 -30.26
C VAL A 124 -25.95 21.35 -31.24
N ARG A 125 -26.27 22.58 -30.84
CA ARG A 125 -27.04 23.50 -31.70
C ARG A 125 -26.22 24.13 -32.83
N ASP A 126 -24.88 24.07 -32.77
CA ASP A 126 -23.92 24.54 -33.80
C ASP A 126 -24.22 25.94 -34.38
N CYS A 127 -24.91 26.81 -33.64
CA CYS A 127 -25.46 28.08 -34.11
C CYS A 127 -24.86 29.28 -33.33
N PHE A 128 -23.55 29.47 -33.46
CA PHE A 128 -22.80 30.60 -32.89
C PHE A 128 -21.49 30.80 -33.64
N CYS A 129 -21.01 32.04 -33.76
CA CYS A 129 -19.72 32.31 -34.39
C CYS A 129 -18.56 31.92 -33.45
N ASP A 130 -17.65 31.08 -33.94
CA ASP A 130 -16.41 30.75 -33.22
C ASP A 130 -15.42 31.91 -33.27
N VAL A 131 -15.56 32.83 -32.31
CA VAL A 131 -14.57 33.87 -32.07
C VAL A 131 -13.42 33.25 -31.29
N TYR A 132 -12.34 32.89 -31.98
CA TYR A 132 -11.04 32.55 -31.39
C TYR A 132 -11.05 31.40 -30.35
N GLY A 133 -11.79 30.32 -30.60
CA GLY A 133 -11.68 29.09 -29.81
C GLY A 133 -12.54 29.06 -28.55
N VAL A 134 -13.57 29.90 -28.45
CA VAL A 134 -14.61 29.80 -27.41
C VAL A 134 -15.25 28.41 -27.43
N ILE A 135 -15.45 27.84 -28.63
CA ILE A 135 -15.97 26.48 -28.81
C ILE A 135 -15.06 25.45 -28.17
N LEU A 136 -13.75 25.57 -28.38
CA LEU A 136 -12.77 24.67 -27.78
C LEU A 136 -12.84 24.74 -26.25
N VAL A 137 -12.99 25.93 -25.67
CA VAL A 137 -13.11 26.10 -24.22
C VAL A 137 -14.39 25.46 -23.68
N ILE A 138 -15.54 25.75 -24.28
CA ILE A 138 -16.82 25.16 -23.85
C ILE A 138 -16.77 23.64 -23.97
N LYS A 139 -16.21 23.12 -25.08
CA LYS A 139 -16.05 21.68 -25.31
C LYS A 139 -15.16 21.03 -24.25
N VAL A 140 -13.97 21.56 -24.02
CA VAL A 140 -13.03 20.99 -23.03
C VAL A 140 -13.62 21.09 -21.62
N CYS A 141 -14.23 22.21 -21.24
CA CYS A 141 -14.85 22.38 -19.92
C CYS A 141 -16.03 21.41 -19.70
N THR A 142 -16.88 21.24 -20.73
CA THR A 142 -18.03 20.32 -20.67
C THR A 142 -17.57 18.87 -20.52
N ILE A 143 -16.56 18.45 -21.29
CA ILE A 143 -15.94 17.12 -21.14
C ILE A 143 -15.38 16.95 -19.73
N PHE A 144 -14.62 17.93 -19.23
CA PHE A 144 -14.06 17.90 -17.89
C PHE A 144 -15.14 17.77 -16.81
N GLN A 145 -16.25 18.52 -16.91
CA GLN A 145 -17.37 18.44 -15.97
C GLN A 145 -18.03 17.05 -15.97
N TRP A 146 -18.28 16.46 -17.14
CA TRP A 146 -18.84 15.10 -17.23
C TRP A 146 -17.90 14.03 -16.65
N VAL A 147 -16.61 14.12 -16.95
CA VAL A 147 -15.59 13.21 -16.38
C VAL A 147 -15.51 13.36 -14.86
N SER A 148 -15.51 14.61 -14.37
CA SER A 148 -15.51 14.89 -12.93
C SER A 148 -16.77 14.37 -12.24
N PHE A 149 -17.95 14.53 -12.87
CA PHE A 149 -19.21 13.98 -12.36
C PHE A 149 -19.17 12.45 -12.25
N LEU A 150 -18.71 11.76 -13.31
CA LEU A 150 -18.60 10.30 -13.30
C LEU A 150 -17.68 9.82 -12.19
N PHE A 151 -16.52 10.46 -12.02
CA PHE A 151 -15.56 10.13 -10.96
C PHE A 151 -16.19 10.32 -9.56
N ARG A 152 -16.88 11.44 -9.32
CA ARG A 152 -17.59 11.70 -8.05
C ARG A 152 -18.70 10.67 -7.79
N LEU A 153 -19.43 10.27 -8.83
CA LEU A 153 -20.49 9.26 -8.73
C LEU A 153 -19.92 7.88 -8.35
N VAL A 154 -18.82 7.47 -8.98
CA VAL A 154 -18.11 6.23 -8.61
C VAL A 154 -17.59 6.30 -7.17
N ALA A 155 -17.02 7.44 -6.75
CA ALA A 155 -16.57 7.63 -5.38
C ALA A 155 -17.71 7.53 -4.37
N ILE A 156 -18.87 8.16 -4.64
CA ILE A 156 -20.06 8.04 -3.78
C ILE A 156 -20.51 6.57 -3.70
N ILE A 157 -20.63 5.87 -4.82
CA ILE A 157 -21.06 4.46 -4.83
C ILE A 157 -20.07 3.55 -4.08
N GLY A 158 -18.76 3.77 -4.26
CA GLY A 158 -17.72 2.93 -3.66
C GLY A 158 -17.51 3.16 -2.16
N PHE A 159 -17.64 4.41 -1.69
CA PHE A 159 -17.33 4.77 -0.30
C PHE A 159 -18.56 4.99 0.59
N TYR A 160 -19.75 5.20 0.02
CA TYR A 160 -21.00 5.32 0.78
C TYR A 160 -21.56 3.95 1.13
N ASP A 161 -22.02 3.76 2.36
CA ASP A 161 -22.61 2.47 2.74
C ASP A 161 -24.05 2.34 2.21
N TRP A 162 -24.20 1.58 1.12
CA TRP A 162 -25.49 1.33 0.48
C TRP A 162 -26.35 0.26 1.17
N ASN A 163 -25.74 -0.63 1.97
CA ASN A 163 -26.45 -1.75 2.59
C ASN A 163 -27.00 -1.36 3.96
N PHE A 164 -28.22 -0.83 3.96
CA PHE A 164 -28.99 -0.62 5.17
C PHE A 164 -29.63 -1.93 5.63
N SER A 165 -29.01 -2.64 6.57
CA SER A 165 -29.73 -3.63 7.37
C SER A 165 -30.47 -2.88 8.49
N LYS A 166 -31.81 -2.87 8.45
CA LYS A 166 -32.65 -2.40 9.56
C LYS A 166 -32.36 -3.29 10.77
N LYS A 167 -31.49 -2.86 11.69
CA LYS A 167 -31.50 -3.46 13.04
C LYS A 167 -32.69 -2.89 13.79
N ASN A 168 -33.74 -3.69 13.91
CA ASN A 168 -34.73 -3.54 14.96
C ASN A 168 -33.98 -3.64 16.28
N THR A 169 -33.90 -2.52 16.98
CA THR A 169 -33.37 -2.43 18.34
C THR A 169 -34.36 -3.14 19.27
N LYS A 170 -34.22 -4.46 19.40
CA LYS A 170 -34.81 -5.33 20.44
C LYS A 170 -34.35 -6.75 20.14
N ASP A 171 -33.16 -7.09 20.62
CA ASP A 171 -32.90 -8.33 21.37
C ASP A 171 -31.40 -8.48 21.62
N GLY A 172 -31.10 -9.29 22.63
CA GLY A 172 -29.91 -9.24 23.46
C GLY A 172 -28.57 -9.25 22.74
N ILE A 173 -27.64 -8.58 23.42
CA ILE A 173 -26.20 -8.54 23.21
C ILE A 173 -25.64 -9.97 23.23
N THR A 174 -25.72 -10.72 22.13
CA THR A 174 -24.90 -11.91 21.88
C THR A 174 -24.99 -12.37 20.42
N LYS A 175 -23.83 -12.45 19.75
CA LYS A 175 -23.53 -13.36 18.62
C LYS A 175 -24.17 -13.16 17.23
N GLU A 176 -24.80 -12.03 16.92
CA GLU A 176 -25.33 -11.82 15.55
C GLU A 176 -24.28 -11.33 14.52
N TYR A 177 -23.12 -10.88 14.98
CA TYR A 177 -22.04 -10.33 14.13
C TYR A 177 -21.22 -11.40 13.38
N PHE A 178 -21.42 -12.69 13.69
CA PHE A 178 -20.73 -13.84 13.07
C PHE A 178 -21.52 -14.53 11.94
N THR A 179 -22.53 -13.88 11.36
CA THR A 179 -23.27 -14.48 10.24
C THR A 179 -22.52 -14.31 8.91
N ASP A 180 -22.31 -15.41 8.17
CA ASP A 180 -21.62 -15.47 6.87
C ASP A 180 -22.02 -14.41 5.81
N PRO A 181 -23.28 -13.93 5.74
CA PRO A 181 -23.67 -12.92 4.76
C PRO A 181 -23.03 -11.54 5.05
N ILE A 182 -22.95 -11.15 6.33
CA ILE A 182 -22.39 -9.85 6.75
C ILE A 182 -20.87 -9.85 6.57
N ARG A 183 -20.20 -10.98 6.88
CA ARG A 183 -18.77 -11.21 6.62
C ARG A 183 -18.46 -11.10 5.13
N ARG A 184 -19.25 -11.73 4.24
CA ARG A 184 -19.06 -11.65 2.78
C ARG A 184 -19.28 -10.24 2.21
N GLY A 185 -20.25 -9.49 2.73
CA GLY A 185 -20.49 -8.10 2.31
C GLY A 185 -19.37 -7.14 2.72
N THR A 186 -18.87 -7.28 3.94
CA THR A 186 -17.77 -6.46 4.49
C THR A 186 -16.43 -6.81 3.83
N PHE A 187 -16.20 -8.09 3.56
CA PHE A 187 -15.05 -8.58 2.79
C PHE A 187 -15.01 -8.00 1.38
N LYS A 188 -16.11 -8.06 0.61
CA LYS A 188 -16.13 -7.51 -0.77
C LYS A 188 -15.78 -6.01 -0.80
N LYS A 189 -16.26 -5.24 0.19
CA LYS A 189 -15.95 -3.82 0.34
C LYS A 189 -14.46 -3.59 0.65
N TRP A 190 -13.90 -4.33 1.61
CA TRP A 190 -12.48 -4.20 1.96
C TRP A 190 -11.56 -4.70 0.86
N HIS A 191 -11.93 -5.76 0.16
CA HIS A 191 -11.18 -6.28 -0.97
C HIS A 191 -11.06 -5.24 -2.08
N PHE A 192 -12.17 -4.59 -2.44
CA PHE A 192 -12.17 -3.50 -3.42
C PHE A 192 -11.32 -2.29 -2.96
N ARG A 193 -11.38 -1.93 -1.68
CA ARG A 193 -10.57 -0.82 -1.10
C ARG A 193 -9.07 -1.13 -1.11
N VAL A 194 -8.68 -2.32 -0.68
CA VAL A 194 -7.28 -2.75 -0.68
C VAL A 194 -6.78 -2.84 -2.12
N GLN A 195 -7.54 -3.44 -3.02
CA GLN A 195 -7.17 -3.48 -4.44
C GLN A 195 -6.99 -2.08 -5.04
N THR A 196 -7.93 -1.15 -4.82
CA THR A 196 -7.84 0.22 -5.37
C THR A 196 -6.66 1.02 -4.81
N LEU A 197 -6.29 0.83 -3.53
CA LEU A 197 -5.13 1.47 -2.92
C LEU A 197 -3.79 0.93 -3.46
N PHE A 198 -3.69 -0.37 -3.73
CA PHE A 198 -2.47 -1.00 -4.23
C PHE A 198 -2.40 -1.09 -5.77
N LEU A 199 -3.44 -0.65 -6.49
CA LEU A 199 -3.56 -0.70 -7.97
C LEU A 199 -2.54 0.17 -8.71
N TRP A 200 -1.95 1.17 -8.04
CA TRP A 200 -0.95 2.06 -8.64
C TRP A 200 0.49 1.51 -8.56
N CYS A 201 0.71 0.36 -7.95
CA CYS A 201 2.03 -0.26 -7.83
C CYS A 201 2.05 -1.67 -8.48
N THR A 202 2.41 -1.71 -9.77
CA THR A 202 2.90 -2.89 -10.53
C THR A 202 1.93 -4.05 -10.80
N THR A 203 2.27 -4.85 -11.82
CA THR A 203 1.49 -6.01 -12.30
C THR A 203 1.28 -7.05 -11.19
N PRO A 204 0.05 -7.54 -10.98
CA PRO A 204 -0.26 -8.40 -9.83
C PRO A 204 0.19 -9.85 -10.07
N THR A 205 1.20 -10.31 -9.34
CA THR A 205 1.54 -11.74 -9.21
C THR A 205 0.45 -12.46 -8.39
N ASP A 206 0.25 -13.76 -8.63
CA ASP A 206 -0.82 -14.51 -7.94
C ASP A 206 -0.60 -14.61 -6.42
N ALA A 207 0.67 -14.68 -5.98
CA ALA A 207 1.05 -14.61 -4.57
C ALA A 207 0.59 -13.29 -3.91
N ARG A 208 0.79 -12.16 -4.59
CA ARG A 208 0.38 -10.84 -4.09
C ARG A 208 -1.14 -10.70 -4.05
N LYS A 209 -1.87 -11.23 -5.04
CA LYS A 209 -3.36 -11.23 -5.02
C LYS A 209 -3.89 -11.98 -3.80
N GLU A 210 -3.31 -13.14 -3.47
CA GLU A 210 -3.74 -13.93 -2.33
C GLU A 210 -3.39 -13.25 -0.99
N ALA A 211 -2.19 -12.65 -0.87
CA ALA A 211 -1.86 -11.86 0.32
C ALA A 211 -2.81 -10.67 0.53
N LEU A 212 -3.16 -9.94 -0.54
CA LEU A 212 -4.14 -8.85 -0.49
C LEU A 212 -5.54 -9.35 -0.11
N LYS A 213 -5.91 -10.56 -0.56
CA LYS A 213 -7.16 -11.21 -0.18
C LYS A 213 -7.18 -11.52 1.32
N THR A 214 -6.16 -12.17 1.86
CA THR A 214 -6.04 -12.45 3.29
C THR A 214 -6.03 -11.18 4.14
N LEU A 215 -5.30 -10.15 3.70
CA LEU A 215 -5.31 -8.84 4.35
C LEU A 215 -6.73 -8.25 4.37
N SER A 216 -7.47 -8.32 3.26
CA SER A 216 -8.85 -7.84 3.22
C SER A 216 -9.81 -8.63 4.13
N GLU A 217 -9.55 -9.93 4.37
CA GLU A 217 -10.30 -10.73 5.35
C GLU A 217 -9.99 -10.32 6.79
N LEU A 218 -8.70 -10.13 7.12
CA LEU A 218 -8.27 -9.68 8.45
C LEU A 218 -8.79 -8.27 8.76
N LEU A 219 -8.72 -7.35 7.80
CA LEU A 219 -9.27 -6.01 7.96
C LEU A 219 -10.78 -6.03 8.09
N ALA A 220 -11.48 -6.89 7.35
CA ALA A 220 -12.91 -7.07 7.55
C ALA A 220 -13.23 -7.53 8.99
N LEU A 221 -12.45 -8.46 9.54
CA LEU A 221 -12.59 -8.94 10.92
C LEU A 221 -12.22 -7.88 11.97
N LEU A 222 -11.11 -7.16 11.81
CA LEU A 222 -10.67 -6.09 12.71
C LEU A 222 -11.60 -4.87 12.68
N SER A 223 -12.16 -4.56 11.52
CA SER A 223 -13.10 -3.44 11.34
C SER A 223 -14.51 -3.73 11.88
N CYS A 224 -14.80 -4.97 12.30
CA CYS A 224 -16.09 -5.28 12.93
C CYS A 224 -16.23 -4.59 14.30
N ASP A 225 -15.13 -4.40 15.03
CA ASP A 225 -15.13 -3.83 16.38
C ASP A 225 -14.42 -2.45 16.47
N LEU A 226 -13.58 -2.08 15.49
CA LEU A 226 -12.86 -0.81 15.47
C LEU A 226 -13.27 0.09 14.29
N ASP A 227 -13.47 1.38 14.60
CA ASP A 227 -13.80 2.41 13.61
C ASP A 227 -12.58 2.84 12.77
N PHE A 228 -12.01 1.90 12.00
CA PHE A 228 -10.86 2.17 11.13
C PHE A 228 -11.27 2.60 9.72
N VAL A 229 -10.58 3.62 9.21
CA VAL A 229 -10.65 4.04 7.81
C VAL A 229 -9.41 3.50 7.07
N ALA A 230 -9.54 3.27 5.75
CA ALA A 230 -8.47 2.66 4.96
C ALA A 230 -7.17 3.50 4.95
N SER A 231 -7.28 4.82 5.10
CA SER A 231 -6.13 5.72 5.26
C SER A 231 -5.40 5.52 6.58
N ASP A 232 -6.09 5.21 7.68
CA ASP A 232 -5.46 4.90 8.97
C ASP A 232 -4.53 3.68 8.86
N LEU A 233 -4.94 2.67 8.06
CA LEU A 233 -4.11 1.49 7.81
C LEU A 233 -2.85 1.84 7.03
N VAL A 234 -2.98 2.61 5.94
CA VAL A 234 -1.84 3.05 5.14
C VAL A 234 -0.89 3.91 5.97
N ALA A 235 -1.43 4.84 6.75
CA ALA A 235 -0.64 5.66 7.68
C ALA A 235 0.04 4.78 8.73
N GLY A 236 -0.65 3.79 9.30
CA GLY A 236 -0.07 2.84 10.25
C GLY A 236 1.08 2.03 9.65
N ILE A 237 0.91 1.48 8.44
CA ILE A 237 1.96 0.73 7.74
C ILE A 237 3.15 1.63 7.39
N LEU A 238 2.90 2.86 6.92
CA LEU A 238 3.96 3.82 6.61
C LEU A 238 4.74 4.25 7.85
N LEU A 239 4.05 4.55 8.95
CA LEU A 239 4.66 4.90 10.23
C LEU A 239 5.44 3.71 10.81
N TYR A 240 4.91 2.49 10.68
CA TYR A 240 5.61 1.27 11.07
C TYR A 240 6.89 1.08 10.25
N ARG A 241 6.81 1.23 8.91
CA ARG A 241 7.99 1.20 8.04
C ARG A 241 9.01 2.26 8.42
N GLN A 242 8.57 3.48 8.70
CA GLN A 242 9.44 4.59 9.11
C GLN A 242 10.13 4.29 10.45
N LYS A 243 9.40 3.69 11.40
CA LYS A 243 9.96 3.24 12.68
C LYS A 243 11.00 2.13 12.45
N CYS A 244 10.67 1.06 11.75
CA CYS A 244 11.61 -0.02 11.43
C CYS A 244 12.86 0.50 10.72
N HIS A 245 12.71 1.40 9.75
CA HIS A 245 13.84 1.99 9.04
C HIS A 245 14.72 2.87 9.95
N ARG A 246 14.12 3.58 10.91
CA ARG A 246 14.88 4.38 11.89
C ARG A 246 15.61 3.49 12.89
N ASP A 247 14.97 2.42 13.36
CA ASP A 247 15.54 1.46 14.29
C ASP A 247 16.72 0.73 13.60
N PHE A 248 16.53 0.26 12.37
CA PHE A 248 17.60 -0.30 11.53
C PHE A 248 18.76 0.68 11.27
N ARG A 249 18.46 1.97 10.99
CA ARG A 249 19.50 2.99 10.80
C ARG A 249 20.29 3.22 12.09
N SER A 250 19.62 3.21 13.24
CA SER A 250 20.26 3.44 14.54
C SER A 250 21.17 2.27 14.89
N GLU A 251 20.68 1.04 14.73
CA GLU A 251 21.43 -0.20 14.88
C GLU A 251 22.62 -0.27 13.91
N LYS A 252 22.42 0.11 12.63
CA LYS A 252 23.51 0.23 11.65
C LYS A 252 24.57 1.25 12.08
N ILE A 253 24.19 2.43 12.57
CA ILE A 253 25.15 3.45 13.05
C ILE A 253 25.92 2.95 14.28
N GLU A 254 25.27 2.18 15.15
CA GLU A 254 25.89 1.60 16.34
C GLU A 254 26.85 0.47 15.99
N LEU A 255 26.47 -0.42 15.06
CA LEU A 255 27.34 -1.46 14.49
C LEU A 255 28.55 -0.84 13.77
N LEU A 256 28.37 0.20 12.96
CA LEU A 256 29.47 0.92 12.30
C LEU A 256 30.43 1.60 13.29
N ARG A 257 30.00 1.91 14.52
CA ARG A 257 30.84 2.49 15.59
C ARG A 257 31.54 1.43 16.44
N ALA A 258 31.14 0.16 16.37
CA ALA A 258 31.80 -0.91 17.11
C ALA A 258 33.20 -1.18 16.51
N PRO A 259 34.28 -1.15 17.32
CA PRO A 259 35.63 -1.48 16.85
C PRO A 259 35.76 -3.01 16.84
N PRO A 260 35.43 -3.66 15.70
CA PRO A 260 36.35 -3.77 14.56
C PRO A 260 35.75 -3.42 13.17
N ILE A 261 34.48 -2.99 13.10
CA ILE A 261 33.74 -2.78 11.84
C ILE A 261 34.18 -1.50 11.12
N LEU A 262 34.55 -0.45 11.86
CA LEU A 262 35.01 0.81 11.26
C LEU A 262 36.29 0.61 10.43
N SER A 263 37.20 -0.26 10.86
CA SER A 263 38.40 -0.63 10.09
C SER A 263 38.06 -1.41 8.81
N ALA A 264 37.08 -2.31 8.87
CA ALA A 264 36.63 -3.09 7.70
C ALA A 264 35.87 -2.24 6.67
N VAL A 265 35.11 -1.24 7.11
CA VAL A 265 34.35 -0.33 6.23
C VAL A 265 35.27 0.67 5.54
N ILE A 266 36.29 1.18 6.23
CA ILE A 266 37.27 2.11 5.65
C ILE A 266 38.18 1.40 4.63
N THR A 267 38.52 0.13 4.84
CA THR A 267 39.19 -0.68 3.79
C THR A 267 38.23 -1.03 2.65
N PHE A 268 36.93 -1.22 2.91
CA PHE A 268 35.91 -1.49 1.88
C PHE A 268 35.70 -0.34 0.89
N GLU A 269 35.72 0.92 1.36
CA GLU A 269 35.61 2.10 0.48
C GLU A 269 36.79 2.20 -0.51
N THR A 270 37.93 1.59 -0.20
CA THR A 270 39.11 1.62 -1.09
C THR A 270 39.15 0.52 -2.16
N GLU A 271 38.41 -0.58 -2.01
CA GLU A 271 38.44 -1.70 -2.99
C GLU A 271 37.22 -1.83 -3.91
N GLN A 272 36.07 -1.22 -3.60
CA GLN A 272 34.90 -1.27 -4.50
C GLN A 272 34.90 -0.15 -5.55
N ARG A 273 35.78 -0.27 -6.55
CA ARG A 273 35.61 0.44 -7.82
C ARG A 273 34.49 -0.25 -8.62
N CYS A 274 33.23 0.21 -8.49
CA CYS A 274 32.13 -0.26 -9.35
C CYS A 274 32.34 0.31 -10.78
N CYS A 275 33.26 -0.29 -11.54
CA CYS A 275 33.57 0.06 -12.93
C CYS A 275 32.78 -0.83 -13.89
N PHE A 276 31.70 -0.29 -14.49
CA PHE A 276 31.11 -0.57 -15.82
C PHE A 276 30.93 -2.01 -16.36
N HIS A 277 31.21 -3.08 -15.60
CA HIS A 277 30.88 -4.47 -15.96
C HIS A 277 30.24 -5.15 -14.74
N CYS A 278 29.03 -5.69 -14.89
CA CYS A 278 28.42 -6.53 -13.86
C CYS A 278 29.36 -7.71 -13.59
N ARG A 279 29.74 -7.91 -12.31
CA ARG A 279 30.52 -9.08 -11.89
C ARG A 279 29.80 -10.36 -12.34
N LYS A 280 30.55 -11.40 -12.74
CA LYS A 280 29.97 -12.71 -13.06
C LYS A 280 29.17 -13.21 -11.86
N HIS A 281 27.98 -13.74 -12.11
CA HIS A 281 27.14 -14.38 -11.10
C HIS A 281 27.95 -15.49 -10.41
N SER A 282 28.02 -15.41 -9.08
CA SER A 282 28.50 -16.52 -8.24
C SER A 282 27.49 -17.67 -8.29
N SER A 283 27.95 -18.91 -8.23
CA SER A 283 27.08 -20.08 -8.12
C SER A 283 26.41 -20.21 -6.75
N ILE A 284 26.92 -19.51 -5.73
CA ILE A 284 26.40 -19.56 -4.36
C ILE A 284 25.53 -18.34 -4.01
N VAL A 285 25.65 -17.21 -4.73
CA VAL A 285 24.92 -15.96 -4.42
C VAL A 285 23.87 -15.65 -5.50
N PHE A 286 22.61 -15.58 -5.06
CA PHE A 286 21.44 -15.32 -5.91
C PHE A 286 20.74 -14.03 -5.48
N GLY A 287 20.25 -13.25 -6.45
CA GLY A 287 19.42 -12.06 -6.19
C GLY A 287 20.18 -10.81 -5.72
N ASP A 288 21.51 -10.77 -5.79
CA ASP A 288 22.28 -9.55 -5.49
C ASP A 288 22.26 -8.55 -6.67
N ASN A 289 22.60 -7.30 -6.38
CA ASN A 289 22.75 -6.26 -7.39
C ASN A 289 24.10 -6.38 -8.13
N CYS A 290 24.26 -5.69 -9.27
CA CYS A 290 25.48 -5.78 -10.08
C CYS A 290 26.79 -5.34 -9.38
N CYS A 291 26.69 -4.58 -8.28
CA CYS A 291 27.85 -4.18 -7.48
C CYS A 291 28.10 -5.14 -6.28
N GLY A 292 27.27 -6.17 -6.08
CA GLY A 292 27.41 -7.12 -4.96
C GLY A 292 27.20 -6.49 -3.58
N CYS A 293 26.39 -5.43 -3.48
CA CYS A 293 26.29 -4.68 -2.23
C CYS A 293 25.56 -5.44 -1.12
N ASN A 294 24.64 -6.35 -1.45
CA ASN A 294 23.94 -7.10 -0.41
C ASN A 294 24.87 -8.14 0.21
N LEU A 295 25.70 -8.82 -0.59
CA LEU A 295 26.74 -9.71 -0.10
C LEU A 295 27.76 -8.95 0.76
N ALA A 296 28.25 -7.81 0.27
CA ALA A 296 29.15 -6.96 1.04
C ALA A 296 28.55 -6.53 2.39
N GLY A 297 27.27 -6.16 2.39
CA GLY A 297 26.55 -5.80 3.61
C GLY A 297 26.42 -6.96 4.58
N LEU A 298 26.12 -8.17 4.08
CA LEU A 298 26.07 -9.39 4.87
C LEU A 298 27.41 -9.63 5.56
N GLN A 299 28.50 -9.73 4.79
CA GLN A 299 29.85 -9.99 5.32
C GLN A 299 30.29 -8.94 6.34
N ALA A 300 30.04 -7.65 6.07
CA ALA A 300 30.38 -6.57 6.99
C ALA A 300 29.56 -6.59 8.30
N SER A 301 28.35 -7.16 8.28
CA SER A 301 27.46 -7.21 9.45
C SER A 301 27.67 -8.46 10.31
N THR A 302 28.10 -9.56 9.71
CA THR A 302 28.24 -10.87 10.39
C THR A 302 29.69 -11.28 10.61
N ASP A 303 30.65 -10.58 10.00
CA ASP A 303 32.07 -10.95 9.99
C ASP A 303 32.31 -12.37 9.41
N LEU A 304 31.44 -12.78 8.47
CA LEU A 304 31.53 -14.09 7.81
C LEU A 304 32.46 -14.01 6.59
N GLU A 305 33.36 -14.97 6.50
CA GLU A 305 34.21 -15.16 5.33
C GLU A 305 33.40 -15.73 4.16
N TYR A 306 33.82 -15.44 2.92
CA TYR A 306 33.07 -15.86 1.73
C TYR A 306 33.11 -17.39 1.56
N GLU A 307 34.21 -18.00 2.00
CA GLU A 307 34.51 -19.42 1.98
C GLU A 307 33.55 -20.24 2.87
N ASP A 308 33.02 -19.61 3.91
CA ASP A 308 32.09 -20.23 4.86
C ASP A 308 30.63 -20.10 4.42
N LEU A 309 30.35 -19.37 3.33
CA LEU A 309 29.01 -19.24 2.75
C LEU A 309 28.74 -20.38 1.78
N VAL A 310 27.77 -21.22 2.13
CA VAL A 310 27.32 -22.34 1.29
C VAL A 310 26.31 -21.86 0.25
N HIS A 311 25.36 -21.03 0.67
CA HIS A 311 24.30 -20.50 -0.19
C HIS A 311 23.80 -19.16 0.33
N VAL A 312 23.55 -18.21 -0.56
CA VAL A 312 23.00 -16.90 -0.21
C VAL A 312 21.91 -16.54 -1.21
N ASN A 313 20.69 -16.30 -0.71
CA ASN A 313 19.56 -15.86 -1.51
C ASN A 313 19.05 -14.51 -1.05
N PHE A 314 19.23 -13.48 -1.88
CA PHE A 314 18.71 -12.13 -1.68
C PHE A 314 17.39 -11.86 -2.43
N THR A 315 16.77 -12.89 -3.02
CA THR A 315 15.46 -12.74 -3.66
C THR A 315 14.40 -12.40 -2.63
N ASP A 316 13.71 -11.29 -2.83
CA ASP A 316 12.72 -10.72 -1.91
C ASP A 316 11.40 -10.54 -2.69
N LYS A 317 10.44 -11.45 -2.46
CA LYS A 317 9.09 -11.42 -3.04
C LYS A 317 8.08 -11.90 -1.99
N VAL A 318 6.79 -11.72 -2.25
CA VAL A 318 5.73 -12.21 -1.34
C VAL A 318 5.87 -13.74 -1.16
N PHE A 319 6.00 -14.19 0.09
CA PHE A 319 6.30 -15.58 0.49
C PHE A 319 7.70 -16.10 0.10
N ASP A 320 8.57 -15.28 -0.48
CA ASP A 320 9.95 -15.63 -0.80
C ASP A 320 10.91 -14.72 -0.04
N VAL A 321 11.35 -15.19 1.12
CA VAL A 321 12.15 -14.41 2.07
C VAL A 321 13.64 -14.68 1.85
N PRO A 322 14.49 -13.64 1.84
CA PRO A 322 15.93 -13.82 1.78
C PRO A 322 16.47 -14.69 2.92
N PHE A 323 17.38 -15.60 2.59
CA PHE A 323 18.02 -16.49 3.57
C PHE A 323 19.43 -16.84 3.10
N PHE A 324 20.27 -17.30 4.02
CA PHE A 324 21.58 -17.85 3.68
C PHE A 324 21.91 -19.07 4.54
N VAL A 325 22.85 -19.88 4.05
CA VAL A 325 23.39 -21.07 4.69
C VAL A 325 24.89 -20.89 4.84
N THR A 326 25.42 -21.11 6.04
CA THR A 326 26.83 -20.90 6.36
C THR A 326 27.36 -21.97 7.31
N TYR A 327 28.68 -22.15 7.35
CA TYR A 327 29.37 -22.94 8.35
C TYR A 327 29.73 -22.10 9.57
N ASP A 328 29.36 -22.57 10.76
CA ASP A 328 29.84 -22.05 12.03
C ASP A 328 30.84 -23.05 12.61
N HIS A 329 32.13 -22.81 12.35
CA HIS A 329 33.23 -23.67 12.79
C HIS A 329 33.36 -23.77 14.33
N PRO A 330 33.29 -22.67 15.11
CA PRO A 330 33.29 -22.73 16.57
C PRO A 330 32.23 -23.66 17.18
N THR A 331 30.99 -23.64 16.67
CA THR A 331 29.91 -24.48 17.20
C THR A 331 29.74 -25.80 16.47
N LYS A 332 30.51 -26.03 15.38
CA LYS A 332 30.39 -27.15 14.45
C LYS A 332 28.96 -27.31 13.94
N ALA A 333 28.45 -26.27 13.30
CA ALA A 333 27.09 -26.27 12.78
C ALA A 333 27.00 -25.77 11.34
N VAL A 334 26.06 -26.36 10.59
CA VAL A 334 25.51 -25.77 9.36
C VAL A 334 24.34 -24.89 9.80
N VAL A 335 24.45 -23.57 9.57
CA VAL A 335 23.48 -22.58 10.06
C VAL A 335 22.65 -22.06 8.90
N ILE A 336 21.33 -22.24 8.97
CA ILE A 336 20.35 -21.60 8.09
C ILE A 336 19.85 -20.34 8.78
N THR A 337 20.05 -19.18 8.16
CA THR A 337 19.58 -17.89 8.69
C THR A 337 18.52 -17.29 7.78
N ALA A 338 17.31 -17.09 8.30
CA ALA A 338 16.21 -16.42 7.61
C ALA A 338 16.13 -14.94 8.01
N ARG A 339 16.00 -14.05 7.02
CA ARG A 339 15.91 -12.60 7.23
C ARG A 339 14.53 -12.21 7.81
N GLY A 340 14.50 -11.20 8.67
CA GLY A 340 13.26 -10.56 9.13
C GLY A 340 12.74 -9.48 8.16
N THR A 341 11.60 -8.88 8.51
CA THR A 341 10.86 -7.93 7.68
C THR A 341 11.67 -6.67 7.35
N MET A 342 11.98 -6.45 6.08
CA MET A 342 12.65 -5.24 5.59
C MET A 342 12.03 -4.67 4.30
N SER A 343 11.10 -5.38 3.67
CA SER A 343 10.40 -4.96 2.44
C SER A 343 8.88 -4.85 2.63
N MET A 344 8.20 -4.26 1.64
CA MET A 344 6.73 -4.24 1.61
C MET A 344 6.15 -5.63 1.31
N ASP A 345 6.88 -6.45 0.57
CA ASP A 345 6.47 -7.82 0.28
C ASP A 345 6.64 -8.72 1.52
N ASP A 346 7.61 -8.44 2.40
CA ASP A 346 7.72 -9.06 3.74
C ASP A 346 6.54 -8.66 4.64
N VAL A 347 6.16 -7.37 4.65
CA VAL A 347 4.98 -6.90 5.40
C VAL A 347 3.70 -7.58 4.89
N LEU A 348 3.57 -7.80 3.58
CA LEU A 348 2.44 -8.55 3.03
C LEU A 348 2.48 -10.03 3.45
N THR A 349 3.67 -10.61 3.58
CA THR A 349 3.86 -11.98 4.10
C THR A 349 3.47 -12.07 5.58
N ASP A 350 3.87 -11.09 6.39
CA ASP A 350 3.45 -10.93 7.80
C ASP A 350 1.93 -10.75 7.94
N LEU A 351 1.31 -10.00 7.04
CA LEU A 351 -0.13 -9.72 7.09
C LEU A 351 -0.97 -10.85 6.47
N ALA A 352 -0.37 -11.82 5.79
CA ALA A 352 -1.06 -12.99 5.25
C ALA A 352 -1.31 -14.04 6.36
N ALA A 353 -1.95 -13.62 7.46
CA ALA A 353 -2.13 -14.38 8.70
C ALA A 353 -3.32 -15.35 8.71
N ALA A 354 -3.76 -15.83 7.53
CA ALA A 354 -4.73 -16.91 7.50
C ALA A 354 -4.10 -18.17 8.11
N TYR A 355 -4.82 -18.83 9.01
CA TYR A 355 -4.36 -20.11 9.57
C TYR A 355 -4.22 -21.16 8.46
N ALA A 356 -3.08 -21.85 8.45
CA ALA A 356 -2.82 -22.98 7.57
C ALA A 356 -2.51 -24.23 8.41
N ALA A 357 -3.06 -25.37 8.00
CA ALA A 357 -2.75 -26.65 8.61
C ALA A 357 -1.30 -27.06 8.33
N VAL A 358 -0.66 -27.64 9.34
CA VAL A 358 0.67 -28.24 9.24
C VAL A 358 0.52 -29.74 9.40
N ASP A 359 0.70 -30.45 8.29
CA ASP A 359 0.57 -31.90 8.22
C ASP A 359 1.95 -32.57 8.33
N GLU A 360 2.65 -32.36 9.47
CA GLU A 360 3.91 -33.04 9.75
C GLU A 360 3.73 -34.19 10.75
N PRO A 361 4.41 -35.35 10.58
CA PRO A 361 4.25 -36.53 11.43
C PRO A 361 4.56 -36.27 12.91
N GLU A 362 5.49 -35.36 13.20
CA GLU A 362 5.94 -35.03 14.55
C GLU A 362 4.98 -34.10 15.29
N LEU A 363 4.00 -33.52 14.59
CA LEU A 363 3.05 -32.56 15.17
C LEU A 363 1.71 -33.23 15.48
N PRO A 364 1.00 -32.78 16.54
CA PRO A 364 -0.35 -33.24 16.81
C PRO A 364 -1.28 -33.05 15.60
N PRO A 365 -2.21 -33.99 15.33
CA PRO A 365 -3.17 -33.86 14.25
C PRO A 365 -4.00 -32.56 14.39
N GLY A 366 -4.11 -31.80 13.31
CA GLY A 366 -4.84 -30.52 13.30
C GLY A 366 -4.03 -29.33 13.80
N SER A 367 -2.71 -29.44 13.89
CA SER A 367 -1.83 -28.30 14.17
C SER A 367 -2.00 -27.21 13.12
N MET A 368 -2.18 -25.97 13.58
CA MET A 368 -2.32 -24.79 12.73
C MET A 368 -1.15 -23.85 12.95
N CYS A 369 -0.83 -23.08 11.92
CA CYS A 369 0.19 -22.05 11.99
C CYS A 369 -0.19 -20.85 11.11
N HIS A 370 0.60 -19.80 11.18
CA HIS A 370 0.46 -18.64 10.32
C HIS A 370 0.77 -19.00 8.85
N GLY A 371 -0.24 -18.91 7.98
CA GLY A 371 -0.15 -19.38 6.59
C GLY A 371 0.91 -18.69 5.74
N GLY A 372 1.10 -17.37 5.90
CA GLY A 372 2.19 -16.64 5.22
C GLY A 372 3.58 -17.16 5.60
N MET A 373 3.86 -17.29 6.90
CA MET A 373 5.13 -17.81 7.43
C MET A 373 5.37 -19.27 7.06
N LEU A 374 4.33 -20.12 7.08
CA LEU A 374 4.44 -21.52 6.63
C LEU A 374 4.79 -21.62 5.16
N ARG A 375 4.17 -20.81 4.30
CA ARG A 375 4.50 -20.79 2.86
C ARG A 375 5.94 -20.36 2.65
N ALA A 376 6.40 -19.32 3.34
CA ALA A 376 7.80 -18.89 3.28
C ALA A 376 8.76 -19.99 3.75
N ALA A 377 8.46 -20.67 4.85
CA ALA A 377 9.26 -21.80 5.34
C ALA A 377 9.30 -22.97 4.33
N LYS A 378 8.15 -23.34 3.75
CA LYS A 378 8.08 -24.38 2.71
C LYS A 378 8.87 -24.00 1.46
N GLU A 379 8.88 -22.72 1.08
CA GLU A 379 9.64 -22.26 -0.08
C GLU A 379 11.15 -22.30 0.15
N ILE A 380 11.61 -21.93 1.36
CA ILE A 380 13.02 -22.11 1.75
C ILE A 380 13.39 -23.59 1.72
N LYS A 381 12.57 -24.47 2.33
CA LYS A 381 12.78 -25.92 2.32
C LYS A 381 12.88 -26.47 0.90
N ASN A 382 11.96 -26.09 0.02
CA ASN A 382 11.93 -26.51 -1.38
C ASN A 382 13.21 -26.10 -2.13
N LYS A 383 13.70 -24.88 -1.91
CA LYS A 383 14.96 -24.41 -2.50
C LYS A 383 16.18 -25.15 -1.97
N LEU A 384 16.21 -25.48 -0.68
CA LEU A 384 17.29 -26.26 -0.06
C LEU A 384 17.33 -27.69 -0.61
N GLU A 385 16.18 -28.35 -0.73
CA GLU A 385 16.06 -29.73 -1.23
C GLU A 385 16.30 -29.81 -2.74
N THR A 386 15.68 -28.94 -3.55
CA THR A 386 15.80 -28.98 -5.02
C THR A 386 17.23 -28.75 -5.50
N ASN A 387 17.98 -27.91 -4.80
CA ASN A 387 19.36 -27.58 -5.14
C ASN A 387 20.39 -28.45 -4.41
N GLY A 388 19.96 -29.41 -3.57
CA GLY A 388 20.88 -30.28 -2.82
C GLY A 388 21.79 -29.53 -1.83
N ILE A 389 21.41 -28.34 -1.37
CA ILE A 389 22.29 -27.43 -0.63
C ILE A 389 22.76 -28.03 0.69
N LEU A 390 21.84 -28.66 1.44
CA LEU A 390 22.18 -29.29 2.72
C LEU A 390 22.96 -30.59 2.53
N ASP A 391 22.64 -31.37 1.49
CA ASP A 391 23.38 -32.60 1.18
C ASP A 391 24.84 -32.30 0.85
N ASP A 392 25.08 -31.29 0.00
CA ASP A 392 26.43 -30.82 -0.33
C ASP A 392 27.14 -30.27 0.92
N ALA A 393 26.42 -29.57 1.80
CA ALA A 393 26.98 -29.00 3.02
C ALA A 393 27.47 -30.09 3.99
N PHE A 394 26.63 -31.11 4.23
CA PHE A 394 26.93 -32.22 5.14
C PHE A 394 27.90 -33.24 4.54
N GLN A 395 28.01 -33.36 3.21
CA GLN A 395 29.08 -34.15 2.59
C GLN A 395 30.46 -33.57 2.91
N GLN A 396 30.59 -32.24 2.91
CA GLN A 396 31.84 -31.58 3.26
C GLN A 396 32.11 -31.59 4.77
N ARG A 397 31.05 -31.48 5.58
CA ARG A 397 31.13 -31.39 7.06
C ARG A 397 30.13 -32.37 7.72
N PRO A 398 30.44 -33.68 7.75
CA PRO A 398 29.51 -34.68 8.29
C PRO A 398 29.42 -34.67 9.82
N ASP A 399 30.37 -34.04 10.52
CA ASP A 399 30.39 -33.93 11.98
C ASP A 399 29.61 -32.70 12.51
N TYR A 400 28.90 -31.97 11.65
CA TYR A 400 28.24 -30.72 12.00
C TYR A 400 26.76 -30.94 12.33
N ASP A 401 26.23 -30.17 13.28
CA ASP A 401 24.80 -30.13 13.61
C ASP A 401 24.05 -29.16 12.66
N LEU A 402 22.72 -29.33 12.51
CA LEU A 402 21.87 -28.35 11.83
C LEU A 402 21.32 -27.32 12.82
N ILE A 403 21.56 -26.04 12.56
CA ILE A 403 20.99 -24.92 13.32
C ILE A 403 20.18 -24.02 12.39
N ILE A 404 19.00 -23.61 12.84
CA ILE A 404 18.15 -22.66 12.11
C ILE A 404 17.90 -21.43 12.98
N THR A 405 18.10 -20.24 12.43
CA THR A 405 17.95 -19.00 13.17
C THR A 405 17.34 -17.88 12.34
N GLY A 406 16.88 -16.83 13.03
CA GLY A 406 16.35 -15.62 12.43
C GLY A 406 15.86 -14.63 13.50
N HIS A 407 15.50 -13.43 13.04
CA HIS A 407 14.93 -12.37 13.87
C HIS A 407 13.54 -11.96 13.35
N SER A 408 12.60 -11.65 14.24
CA SER A 408 11.24 -11.20 13.90
C SER A 408 10.51 -12.18 12.98
N LEU A 409 10.05 -11.77 11.78
CA LEU A 409 9.50 -12.68 10.77
C LEU A 409 10.43 -13.88 10.49
N GLY A 410 11.73 -13.62 10.37
CA GLY A 410 12.73 -14.66 10.13
C GLY A 410 12.84 -15.66 11.28
N ALA A 411 12.61 -15.23 12.53
CA ALA A 411 12.60 -16.11 13.69
C ALA A 411 11.39 -17.07 13.68
N SER A 412 10.23 -16.55 13.27
CA SER A 412 9.01 -17.32 13.11
C SER A 412 9.13 -18.34 11.98
N ILE A 413 9.68 -17.92 10.83
CA ILE A 413 9.99 -18.80 9.71
C ILE A 413 11.00 -19.87 10.14
N ALA A 414 12.06 -19.51 10.86
CA ALA A 414 13.06 -20.44 11.38
C ALA A 414 12.43 -21.50 12.30
N SER A 415 11.49 -21.10 13.16
CA SER A 415 10.78 -22.03 14.04
C SER A 415 9.92 -23.02 13.26
N ILE A 416 9.16 -22.54 12.27
CA ILE A 416 8.35 -23.42 11.41
C ILE A 416 9.26 -24.33 10.57
N LEU A 417 10.32 -23.79 9.97
CA LEU A 417 11.26 -24.54 9.15
C LEU A 417 11.96 -25.65 9.96
N THR A 418 12.25 -25.40 11.25
CA THR A 418 12.78 -26.41 12.17
C THR A 418 11.81 -27.58 12.33
N LEU A 419 10.52 -27.30 12.48
CA LEU A 419 9.49 -28.35 12.56
C LEU A 419 9.42 -29.16 11.26
N LEU A 420 9.51 -28.49 10.10
CA LEU A 420 9.50 -29.17 8.79
C LEU A 420 10.74 -30.05 8.53
N PHE A 421 11.85 -29.79 9.23
CA PHE A 421 13.08 -30.56 9.13
C PHE A 421 13.26 -31.60 10.24
N LEU A 422 12.39 -31.62 11.25
CA LEU A 422 12.57 -32.44 12.44
C LEU A 422 12.65 -33.94 12.14
N HIS A 423 11.87 -34.42 11.16
CA HIS A 423 11.94 -35.81 10.69
C HIS A 423 13.30 -36.16 10.06
N GLN A 424 13.84 -35.27 9.23
CA GLN A 424 15.08 -35.50 8.48
C GLN A 424 16.34 -35.29 9.35
N TYR A 425 16.27 -34.32 10.26
CA TYR A 425 17.37 -33.93 11.15
C TYR A 425 16.89 -33.91 12.61
N PRO A 426 16.88 -35.06 13.31
CA PRO A 426 16.30 -35.17 14.66
C PRO A 426 16.96 -34.29 15.72
N ASN A 427 18.22 -33.88 15.49
CA ASN A 427 19.00 -33.04 16.40
C ASN A 427 18.97 -31.54 16.01
N VAL A 428 18.11 -31.14 15.06
CA VAL A 428 18.02 -29.75 14.61
C VAL A 428 17.67 -28.81 15.78
N LYS A 429 18.37 -27.68 15.86
CA LYS A 429 18.15 -26.64 16.89
C LYS A 429 17.64 -25.36 16.26
N CYS A 430 16.71 -24.68 16.93
CA CYS A 430 16.21 -23.37 16.52
C CYS A 430 16.61 -22.29 17.53
N TYR A 431 17.19 -21.19 17.04
CA TYR A 431 17.39 -19.96 17.82
C TYR A 431 16.55 -18.84 17.21
N ALA A 432 15.40 -18.57 17.82
CA ALA A 432 14.42 -17.60 17.36
C ALA A 432 14.48 -16.31 18.21
N PHE A 433 14.87 -15.19 17.59
CA PHE A 433 14.97 -13.90 18.28
C PHE A 433 13.74 -13.02 17.99
N ALA A 434 13.02 -12.63 19.04
CA ALA A 434 11.79 -11.82 18.95
C ALA A 434 10.77 -12.34 17.91
N PRO A 435 10.40 -13.64 17.93
CA PRO A 435 9.50 -14.21 16.93
C PRO A 435 8.11 -13.58 17.00
N ALA A 436 7.54 -13.29 15.82
CA ALA A 436 6.11 -13.04 15.69
C ALA A 436 5.34 -14.35 15.95
N PRO A 437 4.10 -14.31 16.48
CA PRO A 437 3.35 -15.52 16.82
C PRO A 437 3.15 -16.43 15.58
N PRO A 438 3.84 -17.59 15.50
CA PRO A 438 3.78 -18.45 14.33
C PRO A 438 2.67 -19.51 14.41
N LEU A 439 2.11 -19.75 15.61
CA LEU A 439 1.18 -20.81 15.97
C LEU A 439 -0.15 -20.22 16.47
#